data_AF-G0ENU9-F1
#
_entry.id   AF-G0ENU9-F1
#
_cell.length_a   1.000
_cell.length_b   1.000
_cell.length_c   1.000
_cell.angle_alpha   90.00
_cell.angle_beta   90.00
_cell.angle_gamma   90.00
#
_symmetry.space_group_name_H-M   'P 1'
#
loop_
_entity.id
_entity.type
_entity.pdbx_description
1 polymer ?
#
loop_
_entity_poly.entity_id
_entity_poly.type
_entity_poly.pdbx_seq_one_letter_code
_entity_poly.pdbx_strand_id
1 'polypeptide(L)'
;MLEKVKDFYRTKKILFFIILFVWLLLVVVSGVLIGSCSRPKVIPLTPEEENSKAINILKEDEEKILKGEMLSTKENLSFEDLEHSRNFVESRKK
;
A
#
# COMPACT_ATOMS: atom_id res chain seq x y z
N MET A 1 32.83 47.97 11.56
CA MET A 1 31.58 47.85 10.76
C MET A 1 31.54 46.54 9.98
N LEU A 2 32.55 46.23 9.15
CA LEU A 2 32.62 45.01 8.34
C LEU A 2 32.56 43.68 9.12
N GLU A 3 33.21 43.57 10.27
CA GLU A 3 33.16 42.34 11.11
C GLU A 3 31.78 42.06 11.67
N LYS A 4 31.07 43.08 12.20
CA LYS A 4 29.68 42.94 12.66
C LYS A 4 28.75 42.43 11.56
N VAL A 5 28.94 42.89 10.31
CA VAL A 5 28.13 42.45 9.16
C VAL A 5 28.44 40.99 8.81
N LYS A 6 29.71 40.57 8.90
CA LYS A 6 30.16 39.20 8.63
C LYS A 6 29.61 38.21 9.66
N ASP A 7 29.62 38.58 10.93
CA ASP A 7 29.06 37.77 12.02
C ASP A 7 27.54 37.67 11.94
N PHE A 8 26.86 38.75 11.57
CA PHE A 8 25.42 38.73 11.34
C PHE A 8 25.05 37.76 10.21
N TYR A 9 25.79 37.78 9.11
CA TYR A 9 25.56 36.87 7.98
C TYR A 9 25.82 35.41 8.36
N ARG A 10 26.89 35.14 9.13
CA ARG A 10 27.20 33.80 9.64
C ARG A 10 26.10 33.27 10.55
N THR A 11 25.58 34.11 11.44
CA THR A 11 24.50 33.77 12.36
C THR A 11 23.20 33.48 11.63
N LYS A 12 22.83 34.32 10.64
CA LYS A 12 21.64 34.12 9.80
C LYS A 12 21.73 32.84 8.97
N LYS A 13 22.92 32.53 8.44
CA LYS A 13 23.15 31.28 7.69
C LYS A 13 22.95 30.05 8.58
N ILE A 14 23.49 30.04 9.80
CA ILE A 14 23.30 28.95 10.76
C ILE A 14 21.82 28.79 11.10
N LEU A 15 21.12 29.90 11.38
CA LEU A 15 19.69 29.89 11.68
C LEU A 15 18.86 29.28 10.54
N PHE A 16 19.20 29.62 9.29
CA PHE A 16 18.54 29.04 8.11
C PHE A 16 18.70 27.52 8.03
N PHE A 17 19.92 27.00 8.27
CA PHE A 17 20.14 25.55 8.29
C PHE A 17 19.40 24.85 9.43
N ILE A 18 19.30 25.48 10.60
CA ILE A 18 18.52 24.94 11.73
C ILE A 18 17.04 24.84 11.34
N ILE A 19 16.47 25.88 10.73
CA ILE A 19 15.07 25.89 10.28
C ILE A 19 14.83 24.76 9.27
N LEU A 20 15.74 24.60 8.29
CA LEU A 20 15.64 23.58 7.26
C LEU A 20 15.73 22.16 7.85
N PHE A 21 16.62 21.96 8.83
CA PHE A 21 16.76 20.68 9.52
C PHE A 21 15.53 20.33 10.36
N VAL A 22 14.98 21.29 11.10
CA VAL A 22 13.74 21.11 11.87
C VAL A 22 12.57 20.80 10.94
N TRP A 23 12.48 21.47 9.79
CA TRP A 23 11.46 21.19 8.78
C TRP A 23 11.56 19.76 8.24
N LEU A 24 12.78 19.29 7.92
CA LEU A 24 13.01 17.92 7.45
C LEU A 24 12.56 16.88 8.50
N LEU A 25 12.94 17.09 9.77
CA LEU A 25 12.52 16.22 10.87
C LEU A 25 11.00 16.15 11.01
N LEU A 26 10.31 17.29 10.90
CA LEU A 26 8.85 17.35 10.94
C LEU A 26 8.22 16.50 9.83
N VAL A 27 8.71 16.61 8.60
CA VAL A 27 8.20 15.83 7.46
C VAL A 27 8.35 14.33 7.69
N VAL A 28 9.52 13.88 8.19
CA VAL A 28 9.77 12.47 8.49
C VAL A 28 8.81 11.96 9.56
N VAL A 29 8.64 12.70 10.67
CA VAL A 29 7.73 12.33 11.75
C VAL A 29 6.29 12.25 11.25
N SER A 30 5.84 13.22 10.45
CA SER A 30 4.51 13.18 9.83
C SER A 30 4.32 11.97 8.93
N GLY A 31 5.31 11.63 8.10
CA GLY A 31 5.26 10.45 7.24
C GLY A 31 5.13 9.14 8.02
N VAL A 32 5.89 8.99 9.11
CA VAL A 32 5.82 7.82 10.00
C VAL A 32 4.45 7.74 10.69
N LEU A 33 3.90 8.87 11.17
CA LEU A 33 2.58 8.90 11.80
C LEU A 33 1.47 8.49 10.81
N ILE A 34 1.50 9.01 9.58
CA ILE A 34 0.54 8.64 8.53
C ILE A 34 0.66 7.15 8.19
N GLY A 35 1.88 6.63 8.03
CA GLY A 35 2.11 5.21 7.77
C GLY A 35 1.66 4.30 8.92
N SER A 36 1.93 4.69 10.16
CA SER A 36 1.54 3.92 11.36
C SER A 36 0.03 3.93 11.59
N CYS A 37 -0.66 5.04 11.30
CA CYS A 37 -2.11 5.14 11.37
C CYS A 37 -2.82 4.58 10.12
N SER A 38 -2.08 4.16 9.10
CA SER A 38 -2.68 3.55 7.92
C SER A 38 -3.19 2.15 8.28
N ARG A 39 -4.51 1.98 8.26
CA ARG A 39 -5.10 0.65 8.31
C ARG A 39 -4.73 -0.08 7.01
N PRO A 40 -4.44 -1.38 7.04
CA PRO A 40 -4.24 -2.14 5.82
C PRO A 40 -5.49 -2.01 4.96
N LYS A 41 -5.30 -1.65 3.68
CA LYS A 41 -6.38 -1.48 2.69
C LYS A 41 -7.20 -2.75 2.50
N VAL A 42 -6.64 -3.89 2.91
CA VAL A 42 -7.26 -5.21 2.85
C VAL A 42 -7.07 -5.85 4.22
N ILE A 43 -8.18 -6.09 4.93
CA ILE A 43 -8.16 -6.92 6.13
C ILE A 43 -7.97 -8.36 5.62
N PRO A 44 -6.88 -9.05 5.97
CA PRO A 44 -6.75 -10.46 5.62
C PRO A 44 -7.88 -11.19 6.31
N LEU A 45 -8.77 -11.79 5.52
CA LEU A 45 -9.85 -12.62 6.03
C LEU A 45 -9.23 -13.86 6.66
N THR A 46 -9.87 -14.36 7.71
CA THR A 46 -9.50 -15.68 8.24
C THR A 46 -9.86 -16.77 7.21
N PRO A 47 -9.21 -17.95 7.24
CA PRO A 47 -9.52 -19.04 6.31
C PRO A 47 -11.01 -19.43 6.31
N GLU A 48 -11.68 -19.31 7.46
CA GLU A 48 -13.12 -19.56 7.60
C GLU A 48 -13.95 -18.48 6.86
N GLU A 49 -13.57 -17.21 7.00
CA GLU A 49 -14.24 -16.10 6.32
C GLU A 49 -14.02 -16.15 4.80
N GLU A 50 -12.82 -16.49 4.33
CA GLU A 50 -12.54 -16.69 2.90
C GLU A 50 -13.39 -17.81 2.30
N ASN A 51 -13.48 -18.95 3.01
CA ASN A 51 -14.28 -20.08 2.57
C ASN A 51 -15.77 -19.74 2.56
N SER A 52 -16.26 -19.00 3.55
CA SER A 52 -17.64 -18.50 3.59
C SER A 52 -17.95 -17.56 2.42
N LYS A 53 -17.01 -16.68 2.05
CA LYS A 53 -17.13 -15.80 0.88
C LYS A 53 -17.20 -16.62 -0.41
N ALA A 54 -16.33 -17.61 -0.56
CA ALA A 54 -16.30 -18.48 -1.72
C ALA A 54 -17.62 -19.28 -1.90
N ILE A 55 -18.16 -19.84 -0.81
CA ILE A 55 -19.43 -20.57 -0.84
C ILE A 55 -20.60 -19.66 -1.23
N ASN A 56 -20.63 -18.42 -0.74
CA ASN A 56 -21.68 -17.47 -1.11
C ASN A 56 -21.59 -17.05 -2.59
N ILE A 57 -20.38 -16.83 -3.11
CA ILE A 57 -20.17 -16.54 -4.54
C ILE A 57 -20.68 -17.71 -5.40
N LEU A 58 -20.34 -18.95 -5.02
CA LEU A 58 -20.79 -20.14 -5.75
C LEU A 58 -22.32 -20.25 -5.81
N LYS A 59 -23.02 -19.98 -4.70
CA LYS A 59 -24.50 -19.97 -4.68
C LYS A 59 -25.09 -18.87 -5.55
N GLU A 60 -24.49 -17.68 -5.54
CA GLU A 60 -24.94 -16.56 -6.38
C GLU A 60 -24.75 -16.88 -7.88
N ASP A 61 -23.61 -17.50 -8.22
CA ASP A 61 -23.33 -17.93 -9.58
C ASP A 61 -24.27 -19.07 -10.02
N GLU A 62 -24.58 -20.03 -9.15
CA GLU A 62 -25.60 -21.06 -9.42
C GLU A 62 -26.97 -20.44 -9.73
N GLU A 63 -27.39 -19.44 -8.95
CA GLU A 63 -28.67 -18.74 -9.18
C GLU A 63 -28.68 -17.97 -10.51
N LYS A 64 -27.56 -17.31 -10.86
CA LYS A 64 -27.40 -16.62 -12.15
C LYS A 64 -27.42 -17.59 -13.33
N ILE A 65 -26.76 -18.76 -13.21
CA ILE A 65 -26.80 -19.82 -14.23
C ILE A 65 -28.24 -20.27 -14.45
N LEU A 66 -29.01 -20.52 -13.38
CA LEU A 66 -30.41 -20.95 -13.48
C LEU A 66 -31.30 -19.88 -14.13
N LYS A 67 -30.98 -18.59 -13.94
CA LYS A 67 -31.68 -17.46 -14.58
C LYS A 67 -31.19 -17.16 -16.00
N GLY A 68 -30.15 -17.85 -16.48
CA GLY A 68 -29.53 -17.60 -17.79
C GLY A 68 -28.73 -16.29 -17.86
N GLU A 69 -28.31 -15.76 -16.71
CA GLU A 69 -27.53 -14.54 -16.61
C GLU A 69 -26.02 -14.82 -16.79
N MET A 70 -25.28 -13.82 -17.30
CA MET A 70 -23.85 -13.96 -17.53
C MET A 70 -23.06 -13.81 -16.22
N LEU A 71 -22.17 -14.76 -15.95
CA LEU A 71 -21.31 -14.74 -14.76
C LEU A 71 -20.25 -13.63 -14.86
N SER A 72 -19.93 -13.04 -13.72
CA SER A 72 -18.94 -11.96 -13.63
C SER A 72 -17.52 -12.54 -13.63
N THR A 73 -16.64 -12.03 -14.48
CA THR A 73 -15.21 -12.39 -14.50
C THR A 73 -14.33 -11.43 -13.68
N LYS A 74 -14.94 -10.57 -12.86
CA LYS A 74 -14.26 -9.41 -12.25
C LYS A 74 -13.23 -9.77 -11.18
N GLU A 75 -13.35 -10.92 -10.52
CA GLU A 75 -12.38 -11.43 -9.54
C GLU A 75 -11.51 -12.58 -10.11
N ASN A 76 -11.58 -12.86 -11.41
CA ASN A 76 -10.70 -13.87 -12.00
C ASN A 76 -9.25 -13.38 -12.00
N LEU A 77 -8.32 -14.30 -11.73
CA LEU A 77 -6.88 -14.04 -11.85
C LEU A 77 -6.58 -13.54 -13.27
N SER A 78 -5.79 -12.48 -13.37
CA SER A 78 -5.31 -12.02 -14.67
C SER A 78 -4.40 -13.09 -15.30
N PHE A 79 -4.24 -13.05 -16.62
CA PHE A 79 -3.32 -13.98 -17.30
C PHE A 79 -1.88 -13.88 -16.76
N GLU A 80 -1.47 -12.69 -16.32
CA GLU A 80 -0.17 -12.45 -15.70
C GLU A 80 -0.07 -13.09 -14.31
N ASP A 81 -1.13 -13.04 -13.51
CA ASP A 81 -1.18 -13.72 -12.20
C ASP A 81 -1.17 -15.25 -12.34
N LEU A 82 -1.86 -15.77 -13.37
CA LEU A 82 -1.87 -17.20 -13.71
C LEU A 82 -0.50 -17.69 -14.16
N GLU A 83 0.21 -16.90 -14.98
CA GLU A 83 1.55 -17.22 -15.44
C GLU A 83 2.58 -17.15 -14.31
N HIS A 84 2.45 -16.17 -13.40
CA HIS A 84 3.29 -16.08 -12.21
C HIS A 84 3.10 -17.27 -11.27
N SER A 85 1.85 -17.68 -11.02
CA SER A 85 1.50 -18.87 -10.25
C SER A 85 2.10 -20.15 -10.86
N ARG A 86 2.01 -20.30 -12.19
CA ARG A 86 2.59 -21.44 -12.92
C ARG A 86 4.11 -21.52 -12.72
N ASN A 87 4.80 -20.41 -12.89
CA ASN A 87 6.26 -20.34 -12.76
C ASN A 87 6.72 -20.58 -11.31
N PHE A 88 5.93 -20.14 -10.32
CA PHE A 88 6.21 -20.40 -8.91
C PHE A 88 6.14 -21.89 -8.57
N VAL A 89 5.12 -22.61 -9.07
CA VAL A 89 4.99 -24.06 -8.87
C VAL A 89 6.10 -24.83 -9.58
N GLU A 90 6.49 -24.40 -10.77
CA GLU A 90 7.55 -25.05 -11.56
C GLU A 90 8.93 -24.90 -10.91
N SER A 91 9.20 -23.76 -10.26
CA SER A 91 10.46 -23.54 -9.52
C SER A 91 10.64 -24.43 -8.29
N ARG A 92 9.55 -24.94 -7.68
CA ARG A 92 9.59 -25.87 -6.54
C ARG A 92 9.70 -27.35 -6.92
N LYS A 93 9.65 -27.69 -8.21
CA LYS A 93 9.81 -29.07 -8.71
C LYS A 93 11.27 -29.42 -9.07
N LYS A 94 12.20 -28.46 -8.95
CA LYS A 94 13.65 -28.68 -9.02
C LYS A 94 14.22 -28.92 -7.63
#